data_AF-X1P5U1-F1
#
_entry.id   AF-X1P5U1-F1
#
_cell.length_a   1.000
_cell.length_b   1.000
_cell.length_c   1.000
_cell.angle_alpha   90.00
_cell.angle_beta   90.00
_cell.angle_gamma   90.00
#
_symmetry.space_group_name_H-M   'P 1'
#
loop_
_entity.id
_entity.type
_entity.pdbx_description
1 polymer ?
#
loop_
_entity_poly.entity_id
_entity_poly.type
_entity_poly.pdbx_seq_one_letter_code
_entity_poly.pdbx_strand_id
1 'polypeptide(L)'
;MNELILDKKRFLKGLAISLIIGIIVILIITFVTINQNTWTSLSYINKKYLLLAFALMIFAAVIDALRIKMTVEAVNENITFTEALKVYYISNFAGGITPFFSGTLPTQIYLFNKDIKNKMTLGKATMVATIMPLIKTLVFTIFTPIIFFSFKRTITNYTILSIILINGAILISLFFL
;
A
#
# COMPACT_ATOMS: atom_id res chain seq x y z
N MET A 1 -11.61 -27.13 -18.53
CA MET A 1 -11.27 -26.00 -17.64
C MET A 1 -10.40 -26.53 -16.50
N ASN A 2 -9.10 -26.71 -16.77
CA ASN A 2 -8.10 -27.19 -15.81
C ASN A 2 -7.07 -26.08 -15.55
N GLU A 3 -7.54 -24.87 -15.24
CA GLU A 3 -6.65 -23.75 -14.99
C GLU A 3 -6.24 -23.70 -13.52
N LEU A 4 -4.94 -23.89 -13.30
CA LEU A 4 -4.19 -23.36 -12.16
C LEU A 4 -4.57 -23.87 -10.77
N ILE A 5 -4.61 -25.19 -10.58
CA ILE A 5 -4.16 -25.72 -9.29
C ILE A 5 -2.65 -25.55 -9.29
N LEU A 6 -2.17 -24.44 -8.72
CA LEU A 6 -0.76 -24.25 -8.39
C LEU A 6 -0.32 -25.50 -7.61
N ASP A 7 0.51 -26.34 -8.26
CA ASP A 7 1.12 -27.47 -7.58
C ASP A 7 1.78 -26.93 -6.31
N LYS A 8 1.33 -27.42 -5.16
CA LYS A 8 1.77 -26.98 -3.83
C LYS A 8 3.30 -26.93 -3.77
N LYS A 9 3.98 -27.86 -4.45
CA LYS A 9 5.44 -27.89 -4.57
C LYS A 9 6.00 -26.68 -5.33
N ARG A 10 5.41 -26.30 -6.46
CA ARG A 10 5.81 -25.12 -7.25
C ARG A 10 5.56 -23.82 -6.49
N PHE A 11 4.41 -23.70 -5.82
CA PHE A 11 4.11 -22.55 -4.97
C PHE A 11 5.14 -22.39 -3.84
N LEU A 12 5.38 -23.47 -3.07
CA LEU A 12 6.35 -23.45 -1.97
C LEU A 12 7.78 -23.18 -2.48
N LYS A 13 8.15 -23.72 -3.65
CA LYS A 13 9.45 -23.44 -4.29
C LYS A 13 9.58 -21.96 -4.65
N GLY A 14 8.55 -21.36 -5.26
CA GLY A 14 8.54 -19.94 -5.61
C GLY A 14 8.64 -19.05 -4.37
N LEU A 15 7.87 -19.37 -3.32
CA LEU A 15 7.93 -18.67 -2.03
C LEU A 15 9.31 -18.79 -1.37
N ALA A 16 9.90 -19.99 -1.39
CA ALA A 16 11.24 -20.20 -0.84
C ALA A 16 12.29 -19.37 -1.59
N ILE A 17 12.23 -19.37 -2.94
CA ILE A 17 13.14 -18.58 -3.77
C ILE A 17 12.99 -17.08 -3.47
N SER A 18 11.76 -16.56 -3.42
CA SER A 18 11.54 -15.12 -3.16
C SER A 18 12.01 -14.71 -1.76
N LEU A 19 11.78 -15.55 -0.75
CA LEU A 19 12.28 -15.31 0.61
C LEU A 19 13.81 -15.37 0.68
N ILE A 20 14.44 -16.36 0.04
CA ILE A 20 15.90 -16.48 0.00
C ILE A 20 16.52 -15.24 -0.67
N ILE A 21 15.99 -14.82 -1.82
CA ILE A 21 16.46 -13.61 -2.51
C ILE A 21 16.27 -12.39 -1.59
N GLY A 22 15.11 -12.24 -0.97
CA GLY A 22 14.84 -11.15 -0.03
C GLY A 22 15.84 -11.10 1.14
N ILE A 23 16.12 -12.25 1.76
CA ILE A 23 17.09 -12.37 2.85
C ILE A 23 18.49 -12.02 2.36
N ILE A 24 18.93 -12.55 1.22
CA ILE A 24 20.24 -12.26 0.64
C ILE A 24 20.39 -10.76 0.38
N VAL A 25 19.38 -10.12 -0.24
CA VAL A 25 19.40 -8.68 -0.50
C VAL A 25 19.47 -7.87 0.79
N ILE A 26 18.66 -8.22 1.80
CA ILE A 26 18.71 -7.57 3.12
C ILE A 26 20.10 -7.70 3.75
N LEU A 27 20.69 -8.90 3.71
CA LEU A 27 22.02 -9.14 4.26
C LEU A 27 23.10 -8.35 3.53
N ILE A 28 23.08 -8.30 2.20
CA ILE A 28 24.02 -7.52 1.39
C ILE A 28 23.89 -6.03 1.72
N ILE A 29 22.66 -5.49 1.69
CA ILE A 29 22.42 -4.07 2.00
C ILE A 29 22.91 -3.77 3.41
N THR A 30 22.53 -4.59 4.39
CA THR A 30 22.92 -4.46 5.79
C THR A 30 24.45 -4.47 5.92
N PHE A 31 25.12 -5.45 5.32
CA PHE A 31 26.58 -5.57 5.39
C PHE A 31 27.30 -4.34 4.81
N VAL A 32 26.77 -3.76 3.73
CA VAL A 32 27.35 -2.59 3.07
C VAL A 32 27.02 -1.28 3.80
N THR A 33 25.90 -1.19 4.52
CA THR A 33 25.41 0.08 5.10
C THR A 33 25.47 0.18 6.63
N ILE A 34 25.59 -0.92 7.37
CA ILE A 34 25.57 -0.91 8.84
C ILE A 34 26.94 -0.60 9.44
N ASN A 35 26.93 0.16 10.53
CA ASN A 35 28.08 0.36 11.41
C ASN A 35 27.70 0.05 12.88
N GLN A 36 28.66 0.19 13.80
CA GLN A 36 28.45 -0.08 15.23
C GLN A 36 27.30 0.75 15.83
N ASN A 37 27.07 1.96 15.33
CA ASN A 37 26.00 2.84 15.80
C ASN A 37 24.62 2.32 15.37
N THR A 38 24.51 1.64 14.22
CA THR A 38 23.24 1.03 13.79
C THR A 38 22.82 -0.10 14.72
N TRP A 39 23.75 -0.99 15.11
CA TRP A 39 23.47 -2.08 16.05
C TRP A 39 23.03 -1.55 17.42
N THR A 40 23.73 -0.52 17.90
CA THR A 40 23.38 0.19 19.12
C THR A 40 22.00 0.82 19.03
N SER A 41 21.64 1.40 17.88
CA SER A 41 20.31 2.00 17.67
C SER A 41 19.20 0.95 17.65
N LEU A 42 19.44 -0.21 17.03
CA LEU A 42 18.48 -1.32 16.98
C LEU A 42 18.18 -1.90 18.38
N SER A 43 19.16 -1.92 19.29
CA SER A 43 18.96 -2.43 20.65
C SER A 43 18.05 -1.52 21.50
N TYR A 44 17.95 -0.24 21.16
CA TYR A 44 17.05 0.72 21.80
C TYR A 44 15.62 0.69 21.25
N ILE A 45 15.31 -0.13 20.24
CA ILE A 45 13.94 -0.24 19.72
C ILE A 45 13.00 -0.75 20.81
N ASN A 46 12.01 0.06 21.13
CA ASN A 46 10.98 -0.30 22.08
C ASN A 46 10.01 -1.33 21.46
N LYS A 47 10.04 -2.55 22.01
CA LYS A 47 9.22 -3.68 21.56
C LYS A 47 7.71 -3.40 21.56
N LYS A 48 7.21 -2.57 22.50
CA LYS A 48 5.79 -2.21 22.57
C LYS A 48 5.38 -1.36 21.37
N TYR A 49 6.20 -0.37 21.01
CA TYR A 49 5.93 0.46 19.81
C TYR A 49 6.08 -0.33 18.52
N LEU A 50 7.02 -1.29 18.47
CA LEU A 50 7.14 -2.19 17.32
C LEU A 50 5.88 -3.05 17.14
N LEU A 51 5.35 -3.63 18.22
CA LEU A 51 4.11 -4.39 18.20
C LEU A 51 2.91 -3.52 17.81
N LEU A 52 2.84 -2.29 18.33
CA LEU A 52 1.81 -1.34 17.97
C LEU A 52 1.86 -0.99 16.48
N ALA A 53 3.05 -0.71 15.94
CA ALA A 53 3.24 -0.45 14.51
C ALA A 53 2.74 -1.63 13.65
N PHE A 54 3.08 -2.85 14.05
CA PHE A 54 2.60 -4.06 13.37
C PHE A 54 1.07 -4.19 13.43
N ALA A 55 0.46 -3.97 14.59
CA ALA A 55 -1.00 -3.98 14.73
C ALA A 55 -1.68 -2.90 13.86
N LEU A 56 -1.11 -1.69 13.80
CA LEU A 56 -1.59 -0.62 12.93
C LEU A 56 -1.46 -0.96 11.44
N MET A 57 -0.41 -1.67 11.04
CA MET A 57 -0.26 -2.14 9.66
C MET A 57 -1.35 -3.15 9.27
N ILE A 58 -1.68 -4.10 10.18
CA ILE A 58 -2.78 -5.03 9.96
C ILE A 58 -4.11 -4.27 9.88
N PHE A 59 -4.34 -3.34 10.80
CA PHE A 59 -5.55 -2.52 10.80
C PHE A 59 -5.68 -1.72 9.50
N ALA A 60 -4.61 -1.10 9.01
CA ALA A 60 -4.58 -0.39 7.74
C ALA A 60 -4.97 -1.32 6.56
N ALA A 61 -4.42 -2.54 6.52
CA ALA A 61 -4.78 -3.53 5.50
C ALA A 61 -6.27 -3.89 5.51
N VAL A 62 -6.88 -3.99 6.70
CA VAL A 62 -8.34 -4.22 6.84
C VAL A 62 -9.12 -3.03 6.26
N ILE A 63 -8.74 -1.79 6.59
CA ILE A 63 -9.40 -0.59 6.06
C ILE A 63 -9.27 -0.51 4.54
N ASP A 64 -8.09 -0.80 3.98
CA ASP A 64 -7.88 -0.82 2.54
C ASP A 64 -8.72 -1.92 1.85
N ALA A 65 -8.84 -3.11 2.43
CA ALA A 65 -9.70 -4.17 1.92
C ALA A 65 -11.19 -3.79 1.97
N LEU A 66 -11.64 -3.13 3.04
CA LEU A 66 -13.00 -2.60 3.12
C LEU A 66 -13.26 -1.53 2.04
N ARG A 67 -12.30 -0.62 1.81
CA ARG A 67 -12.40 0.36 0.72
C ARG A 67 -12.53 -0.33 -0.63
N ILE A 68 -11.71 -1.35 -0.90
CA ILE A 68 -11.81 -2.13 -2.14
C ILE A 68 -13.21 -2.72 -2.31
N LYS A 69 -13.73 -3.36 -1.26
CA LYS A 69 -15.06 -3.97 -1.27
C LYS A 69 -16.16 -2.94 -1.56
N MET A 70 -16.13 -1.80 -0.87
CA MET A 70 -17.10 -0.72 -1.06
C MET A 70 -17.05 -0.14 -2.49
N THR A 71 -15.86 0.07 -3.05
CA THR A 71 -15.72 0.55 -4.43
C THR A 71 -16.28 -0.45 -5.46
N VAL A 72 -16.06 -1.74 -5.23
CA VAL A 72 -16.63 -2.80 -6.06
C VAL A 72 -18.16 -2.83 -5.98
N GLU A 73 -18.71 -2.76 -4.77
CA GLU A 73 -20.15 -2.76 -4.53
C GLU A 73 -20.83 -1.51 -5.14
N ALA A 74 -20.13 -0.38 -5.18
CA ALA A 74 -20.62 0.85 -5.81
C ALA A 74 -20.84 0.75 -7.33
N VAL A 75 -20.20 -0.21 -8.02
CA VAL A 75 -20.40 -0.45 -9.47
C VAL A 75 -21.33 -1.64 -9.77
N ASN A 76 -22.16 -2.01 -8.79
CA ASN A 76 -23.09 -3.14 -8.82
C ASN A 76 -22.39 -4.48 -9.09
N GLU A 77 -21.17 -4.65 -8.56
CA GLU A 77 -20.43 -5.92 -8.56
C GLU A 77 -20.25 -6.39 -7.12
N ASN A 78 -19.97 -7.68 -6.91
CA ASN A 78 -19.87 -8.26 -5.57
C ASN A 78 -18.51 -8.90 -5.33
N ILE A 79 -17.87 -8.57 -4.22
CA ILE A 79 -16.62 -9.19 -3.77
C ILE A 79 -16.68 -9.50 -2.29
N THR A 80 -16.15 -10.65 -1.89
CA THR A 80 -16.01 -10.97 -0.46
C THR A 80 -14.88 -10.16 0.16
N PHE A 81 -14.92 -9.95 1.49
CA PHE A 81 -13.83 -9.28 2.21
C PHE A 81 -12.49 -10.01 2.01
N THR A 82 -12.49 -11.34 2.00
CA THR A 82 -11.28 -12.15 1.79
C THR A 82 -10.70 -11.96 0.39
N GLU A 83 -11.53 -11.87 -0.64
CA GLU A 83 -11.08 -11.55 -1.99
C GLU A 83 -10.54 -10.12 -2.08
N ALA A 84 -11.19 -9.14 -1.44
CA ALA A 84 -10.68 -7.77 -1.36
C ALA A 84 -9.32 -7.69 -0.65
N LEU A 85 -9.14 -8.47 0.42
CA LEU A 85 -7.86 -8.60 1.13
C LEU A 85 -6.78 -9.26 0.25
N LYS A 86 -7.15 -10.28 -0.54
CA LYS A 86 -6.26 -10.90 -1.53
C LYS A 86 -5.82 -9.88 -2.58
N VAL A 87 -6.76 -9.10 -3.12
CA VAL A 87 -6.46 -8.02 -4.06
C VAL A 87 -5.51 -7.00 -3.45
N TYR A 88 -5.78 -6.54 -2.23
CA TYR A 88 -4.91 -5.60 -1.51
C TYR A 88 -3.46 -6.10 -1.42
N TYR A 89 -3.23 -7.31 -0.92
CA TYR A 89 -1.87 -7.82 -0.73
C TYR A 89 -1.13 -8.10 -2.04
N ILE A 90 -1.80 -8.71 -3.02
CA ILE A 90 -1.16 -9.03 -4.31
C ILE A 90 -0.82 -7.74 -5.06
N SER A 91 -1.74 -6.78 -5.10
CA SER A 91 -1.53 -5.51 -5.79
C SER A 91 -0.48 -4.63 -5.09
N ASN A 92 -0.46 -4.58 -3.75
CA ASN A 92 0.59 -3.85 -3.04
C ASN A 92 1.97 -4.49 -3.21
N PHE A 93 2.05 -5.82 -3.25
CA PHE A 93 3.31 -6.49 -3.53
C PHE A 93 3.80 -6.16 -4.94
N ALA A 94 2.94 -6.29 -5.95
CA ALA A 94 3.27 -5.95 -7.34
C ALA A 94 3.66 -4.48 -7.50
N GLY A 95 2.93 -3.56 -6.83
CA GLY A 95 3.28 -2.16 -6.77
C GLY A 95 4.64 -1.92 -6.11
N GLY A 96 4.85 -2.47 -4.91
CA GLY A 96 6.04 -2.24 -4.09
C GLY A 96 7.35 -2.71 -4.71
N ILE A 97 7.32 -3.64 -5.66
CA ILE A 97 8.50 -4.10 -6.40
C ILE A 97 8.71 -3.34 -7.74
N THR A 98 7.87 -2.36 -8.05
CA THR A 98 7.94 -1.58 -9.30
C THR A 98 8.14 -0.08 -9.05
N PRO A 99 8.86 0.64 -9.92
CA PRO A 99 8.96 2.09 -9.82
C PRO A 99 7.58 2.75 -9.80
N PHE A 100 7.45 3.78 -8.95
CA PHE A 100 6.22 4.58 -8.80
C PHE A 100 4.95 3.77 -8.45
N PHE A 101 5.09 2.57 -7.89
CA PHE A 101 3.95 1.67 -7.63
C PHE A 101 3.13 1.30 -8.88
N SER A 102 3.73 1.44 -10.07
CA SER A 102 3.06 1.29 -11.36
C SER A 102 2.45 -0.11 -11.60
N GLY A 103 2.99 -1.15 -10.96
CA GLY A 103 2.46 -2.51 -11.01
C GLY A 103 1.09 -2.70 -10.34
N THR A 104 0.69 -1.79 -9.45
CA THR A 104 -0.56 -1.91 -8.67
C THR A 104 -1.79 -1.98 -9.58
N LEU A 105 -1.90 -1.02 -10.51
CA LEU A 105 -3.05 -0.85 -11.39
C LEU A 105 -3.27 -2.06 -12.32
N PRO A 106 -2.30 -2.50 -13.14
CA PRO A 106 -2.49 -3.66 -14.01
C PRO A 106 -2.77 -4.94 -13.22
N THR A 107 -2.17 -5.10 -12.04
CA THR A 107 -2.47 -6.25 -11.15
C THR A 107 -3.91 -6.20 -10.65
N GLN A 108 -4.42 -5.05 -10.20
CA GLN A 108 -5.82 -4.93 -9.78
C GLN A 108 -6.78 -5.25 -10.92
N ILE A 109 -6.55 -4.69 -12.12
CA ILE A 109 -7.37 -4.94 -13.31
C ILE A 109 -7.42 -6.44 -13.63
N TYR A 110 -6.25 -7.10 -13.62
CA TYR A 110 -6.17 -8.54 -13.85
C TYR A 110 -6.95 -9.34 -12.80
N LEU A 111 -6.77 -9.01 -11.51
CA LEU A 111 -7.42 -9.76 -10.43
C LEU A 111 -8.95 -9.62 -10.49
N PHE A 112 -9.46 -8.40 -10.69
CA PHE A 112 -10.89 -8.15 -10.83
C PHE A 112 -11.50 -8.81 -12.08
N ASN A 113 -10.76 -8.88 -13.19
CA ASN A 113 -11.27 -9.45 -14.43
C ASN A 113 -11.15 -10.99 -14.52
N LYS A 114 -10.14 -11.59 -13.87
CA LYS A 114 -9.77 -12.99 -14.12
C LYS A 114 -9.74 -13.89 -12.88
N ASP A 115 -9.36 -13.37 -11.72
CA ASP A 115 -9.00 -14.18 -10.55
C ASP A 115 -10.10 -14.26 -9.47
N ILE A 116 -10.87 -13.18 -9.27
CA ILE A 116 -11.99 -13.19 -8.31
C ILE A 116 -13.14 -14.08 -8.80
N LYS A 117 -13.96 -14.60 -7.88
CA LYS A 117 -15.07 -15.50 -8.22
C LYS A 117 -16.09 -14.84 -9.14
N ASN A 118 -16.49 -13.61 -8.81
CA ASN A 118 -17.41 -12.80 -9.61
C ASN A 118 -16.61 -11.90 -10.55
N LYS A 119 -16.21 -12.47 -11.69
CA LYS A 119 -15.36 -11.77 -12.67
C LYS A 119 -16.05 -10.53 -13.23
N MET A 120 -15.37 -9.40 -13.13
CA MET A 120 -15.84 -8.15 -13.70
C MET A 120 -15.51 -8.06 -15.18
N THR A 121 -16.31 -7.31 -15.95
CA THR A 121 -15.91 -6.89 -17.30
C THR A 121 -14.64 -6.05 -17.22
N LEU A 122 -13.83 -6.05 -18.29
CA LEU A 122 -12.59 -5.27 -18.33
C LEU A 122 -12.83 -3.79 -18.04
N GLY A 123 -13.93 -3.22 -18.57
CA GLY A 123 -14.30 -1.83 -18.31
C GLY A 123 -14.57 -1.54 -16.83
N LYS A 124 -15.35 -2.39 -16.15
CA LYS A 124 -15.61 -2.24 -14.71
C LYS A 124 -14.35 -2.46 -13.86
N ALA A 125 -13.53 -3.45 -14.19
CA ALA A 125 -12.27 -3.70 -13.51
C ALA A 125 -11.31 -2.50 -13.60
N THR A 126 -11.18 -1.90 -14.79
CA THR A 126 -10.38 -0.68 -15.00
C THR A 126 -10.96 0.51 -14.24
N MET A 127 -12.28 0.72 -14.29
CA MET A 127 -12.93 1.79 -13.54
C MET A 127 -12.65 1.69 -12.04
N VAL A 128 -12.85 0.50 -11.46
CA VAL A 128 -12.64 0.22 -10.04
C VAL A 128 -11.17 0.40 -9.65
N ALA A 129 -10.23 -0.09 -10.46
CA ALA A 129 -8.79 0.05 -10.19
C ALA A 129 -8.32 1.52 -10.25
N THR A 130 -8.89 2.32 -11.15
CA THR A 130 -8.52 3.75 -11.29
C THR A 130 -9.18 4.65 -10.25
N ILE A 131 -10.40 4.37 -9.82
CA ILE A 131 -11.10 5.23 -8.85
C ILE A 131 -10.53 5.12 -7.43
N MET A 132 -9.98 3.95 -7.06
CA MET A 132 -9.38 3.76 -5.73
C MET A 132 -8.25 4.74 -5.39
N PRO A 133 -7.21 4.91 -6.23
CA PRO A 133 -6.17 5.90 -5.97
C PRO A 133 -6.74 7.32 -6.00
N LEU A 134 -7.71 7.64 -6.86
CA LEU A 134 -8.35 8.97 -6.89
C LEU A 134 -9.07 9.29 -5.58
N ILE A 135 -9.83 8.34 -5.02
CA ILE A 135 -10.47 8.50 -3.70
C ILE A 135 -9.40 8.75 -2.63
N LYS A 136 -8.30 8.00 -2.66
CA LYS A 136 -7.19 8.18 -1.71
C LYS A 136 -6.57 9.58 -1.87
N THR A 137 -6.28 10.01 -3.09
CA THR A 137 -5.72 11.34 -3.37
C THR A 137 -6.67 12.43 -2.88
N LEU A 138 -7.97 12.37 -3.21
CA LEU A 138 -8.96 13.34 -2.73
C LEU A 138 -8.98 13.47 -1.21
N VAL A 139 -8.95 12.35 -0.48
CA VAL A 139 -8.87 12.36 0.99
C VAL A 139 -7.59 13.05 1.44
N PHE A 140 -6.43 12.72 0.88
CA PHE A 140 -5.18 13.39 1.26
C PHE A 140 -5.16 14.87 0.89
N THR A 141 -5.72 15.27 -0.25
CA THR A 141 -5.81 16.67 -0.69
C THR A 141 -6.66 17.51 0.27
N ILE A 142 -7.74 16.95 0.82
CA ILE A 142 -8.61 17.66 1.78
C ILE A 142 -8.04 17.62 3.20
N PHE A 143 -7.59 16.46 3.67
CA PHE A 143 -7.19 16.30 5.07
C PHE A 143 -5.77 16.80 5.36
N THR A 144 -4.86 16.78 4.39
CA THR A 144 -3.48 17.26 4.61
C THR A 144 -3.47 18.73 5.04
N PRO A 145 -4.15 19.67 4.33
CA PRO A 145 -4.20 21.07 4.76
C PRO A 145 -4.84 21.25 6.14
N ILE A 146 -5.91 20.51 6.43
CA ILE A 146 -6.62 20.58 7.72
C ILE A 146 -5.70 20.18 8.87
N ILE A 147 -4.98 19.06 8.71
CA ILE A 147 -4.02 18.57 9.70
C ILE A 147 -2.90 19.59 9.88
N PHE A 148 -2.29 20.06 8.78
CA PHE A 148 -1.19 21.02 8.86
C PHE A 148 -1.60 22.34 9.50
N PHE A 149 -2.81 22.85 9.22
CA PHE A 149 -3.31 24.07 9.85
C PHE A 149 -3.58 23.87 11.34
N SER A 150 -4.16 22.73 11.71
CA SER A 150 -4.49 22.39 13.11
C SER A 150 -3.22 22.23 13.97
N PHE A 151 -2.16 21.66 13.40
CA PHE A 151 -0.88 21.40 14.09
C PHE A 151 0.22 22.41 13.75
N LYS A 152 -0.10 23.56 13.11
CA LYS A 152 0.88 24.53 12.62
C LYS A 152 1.91 24.96 13.67
N ARG A 153 1.47 25.11 14.92
CA ARG A 153 2.29 25.56 16.05
C ARG A 153 3.24 24.48 16.57
N THR A 154 2.90 23.20 16.36
CA THR A 154 3.73 22.06 16.76
C THR A 154 4.79 21.74 15.70
N ILE A 155 4.49 21.99 14.42
CA ILE A 155 5.38 21.64 13.30
C ILE A 155 6.54 22.64 13.16
N THR A 156 6.31 23.93 13.38
CA THR A 156 7.36 24.95 13.26
C THR A 156 7.04 26.19 14.09
N ASN A 157 8.04 26.75 14.78
CA ASN A 157 7.95 28.05 15.46
C ASN A 157 7.96 29.23 14.47
N TYR A 158 8.35 29.01 13.21
CA TYR A 158 8.42 30.03 12.17
C TYR A 158 7.14 30.05 11.34
N THR A 159 6.36 31.13 11.48
CA THR A 159 5.06 31.32 10.80
C THR A 159 5.18 31.31 9.28
N ILE A 160 6.23 31.91 8.71
CA ILE A 160 6.44 31.97 7.25
C ILE A 160 6.69 30.57 6.67
N LEU A 161 7.53 29.76 7.33
CA LEU A 161 7.81 28.39 6.90
C LEU A 161 6.56 27.51 6.95
N SER A 162 5.70 27.68 7.98
CA SER A 162 4.43 26.95 8.05
C SER A 162 3.50 27.28 6.89
N ILE A 163 3.43 28.54 6.47
CA ILE A 163 2.60 28.98 5.33
C ILE A 163 3.13 28.41 4.01
N ILE A 164 4.45 28.41 3.81
CA ILE A 164 5.09 27.83 2.61
C ILE A 164 4.83 26.32 2.56
N LEU A 165 5.01 25.60 3.66
CA LEU A 165 4.77 24.16 3.74
C LEU A 165 3.30 23.79 3.50
N ILE A 166 2.35 24.58 4.04
CA ILE A 166 0.92 24.37 3.81
C ILE A 166 0.57 24.56 2.34
N ASN A 167 1.00 25.66 1.72
CA ASN A 167 0.73 25.93 0.31
C ASN A 167 1.42 24.91 -0.62
N GLY A 168 2.65 24.50 -0.28
CA GLY A 168 3.37 23.44 -0.99
C GLY A 168 2.64 22.10 -0.89
N ALA A 169 2.18 21.71 0.29
CA ALA A 169 1.41 20.48 0.48
C ALA A 169 0.10 20.50 -0.32
N ILE A 170 -0.62 21.63 -0.33
CA ILE A 170 -1.84 21.83 -1.14
C ILE A 170 -1.52 21.67 -2.64
N LEU A 171 -0.53 22.41 -3.15
CA LEU A 171 -0.15 22.37 -4.57
C LEU A 171 0.30 20.98 -5.01
N ILE A 172 1.12 20.30 -4.19
CA ILE A 172 1.55 18.92 -4.44
C ILE A 172 0.35 17.98 -4.47
N SER A 173 -0.57 18.10 -3.51
CA SER A 173 -1.75 17.25 -3.46
C SER A 173 -2.73 17.50 -4.61
N LEU A 174 -2.74 18.70 -5.19
CA LEU A 174 -3.51 19.02 -6.40
C LEU A 174 -2.81 18.55 -7.69
N PHE A 175 -1.48 18.58 -7.73
CA PHE A 175 -0.69 18.10 -8.87
C PHE A 175 -0.74 16.58 -9.04
N PHE A 176 -0.90 15.84 -7.93
CA PHE A 176 -1.03 14.38 -7.93
C PHE A 176 -2.47 13.86 -8.10
N LEU A 177 -3.43 14.77 -8.37
CA LEU A 177 -4.80 14.45 -8.77
C LEU A 177 -4.89 14.25 -10.28
#